data_AF-A0A6G8CD06-F1
#
_entry.id   AF-A0A6G8CD06-F1
#
_cell.length_a   1.000
_cell.length_b   1.000
_cell.length_c   1.000
_cell.angle_alpha   90.00
_cell.angle_beta   90.00
_cell.angle_gamma   90.00
#
_symmetry.space_group_name_H-M   'P 1'
#
loop_
_entity.id
_entity.type
_entity.pdbx_description
1 polymer ?
#
loop_
_entity_poly.entity_id
_entity_poly.type
_entity_poly.pdbx_seq_one_letter_code
_entity_poly.pdbx_strand_id
1 'polypeptide(L)'
;MILYNVTSSIEPEIADEWLAFMQETHMPEVMATGFFIRSQLCRLLNEEEGGITYAAQYYCASLEQLEEYQRISAPGLRADLEIRFPGQYVSFRTVLEVMD
;
A
#
# COMPACT_ATOMS: atom_id res chain seq x y z
N MET A 1 -1.86 16.56 -8.70
CA MET A 1 -2.12 15.10 -8.72
C MET A 1 -2.15 14.59 -7.29
N ILE A 2 -2.81 13.47 -6.97
CA ILE A 2 -2.85 12.93 -5.60
C ILE A 2 -1.91 11.74 -5.46
N LEU A 3 -1.16 11.69 -4.37
CA LEU A 3 -0.36 10.55 -3.94
C LEU A 3 -1.02 9.91 -2.71
N TYR A 4 -1.51 8.68 -2.88
CA TYR A 4 -1.97 7.84 -1.79
C TYR A 4 -0.82 6.96 -1.31
N ASN A 5 -0.37 7.17 -0.08
CA ASN A 5 0.74 6.45 0.52
C ASN A 5 0.25 5.55 1.65
N VAL A 6 0.63 4.27 1.60
CA VAL A 6 0.36 3.26 2.63
C VAL A 6 1.69 2.82 3.21
N THR A 7 1.98 3.24 4.44
CA THR A 7 3.17 2.82 5.16
C THR A 7 2.81 1.65 6.05
N SER A 8 3.55 0.55 5.94
CA SER A 8 3.29 -0.70 6.66
C SER A 8 4.56 -1.17 7.38
N SER A 9 4.46 -1.33 8.69
CA SER A 9 5.48 -1.99 9.51
C SER A 9 5.15 -3.47 9.62
N ILE A 10 6.13 -4.31 9.29
CA ILE A 10 5.99 -5.74 9.05
C ILE A 10 6.85 -6.51 10.06
N GLU A 11 6.31 -7.59 10.63
CA GLU A 11 7.09 -8.54 11.41
C GLU A 11 8.23 -9.14 10.56
N PRO A 12 9.49 -9.18 11.06
CA PRO A 12 10.63 -9.68 10.30
C PRO A 12 10.43 -11.07 9.69
N GLU A 13 9.68 -11.94 10.38
CA GLU A 13 9.42 -13.32 10.01
C GLU A 13 8.60 -13.47 8.72
N ILE A 14 7.76 -12.48 8.39
CA ILE A 14 6.92 -12.50 7.18
C ILE A 14 7.36 -11.52 6.10
N ALA A 15 8.43 -10.74 6.33
CA ALA A 15 8.77 -9.61 5.48
C ALA A 15 9.04 -9.98 4.02
N ASP A 16 9.70 -11.12 3.77
CA ASP A 16 9.99 -11.59 2.41
C ASP A 16 8.72 -12.07 1.70
N GLU A 17 7.84 -12.80 2.40
CA GLU A 17 6.55 -13.26 1.84
C GLU A 17 5.60 -12.08 1.58
N TRP A 18 5.54 -11.13 2.51
CA TRP A 18 4.76 -9.92 2.36
C TRP A 18 5.25 -9.08 1.18
N LEU A 19 6.56 -8.91 1.03
CA LEU A 19 7.17 -8.20 -0.09
C LEU A 19 6.81 -8.86 -1.43
N ALA A 20 6.98 -10.18 -1.53
CA ALA A 20 6.65 -10.94 -2.72
C ALA A 20 5.15 -10.80 -3.07
N PHE A 21 4.27 -10.97 -2.08
CA PHE A 21 2.82 -10.82 -2.28
C PHE A 21 2.44 -9.42 -2.75
N MET A 22 3.06 -8.38 -2.19
CA MET A 22 2.81 -7.00 -2.61
C MET A 22 3.24 -6.76 -4.05
N GLN A 23 4.40 -7.26 -4.46
CA GLN A 23 4.94 -7.07 -5.80
C GLN A 23 4.20 -7.91 -6.86
N GLU A 24 3.84 -9.14 -6.52
CA GLU A 24 3.31 -10.12 -7.49
C GLU A 24 1.79 -10.17 -7.54
N THR A 25 1.09 -9.71 -6.50
CA THR A 25 -0.38 -9.85 -6.40
C THR A 25 -1.06 -8.55 -5.98
N HIS A 26 -0.84 -8.08 -4.76
CA HIS A 26 -1.66 -7.01 -4.19
C HIS A 26 -1.54 -5.68 -4.95
N MET A 27 -0.32 -5.18 -5.20
CA MET A 27 -0.16 -3.94 -5.94
C MET A 27 -0.63 -4.05 -7.40
N PRO A 28 -0.35 -5.15 -8.14
CA PRO A 28 -0.97 -5.40 -9.43
C PRO A 28 -2.51 -5.36 -9.40
N GLU A 29 -3.16 -5.98 -8.41
CA GLU A 29 -4.63 -5.95 -8.27
C GLU A 29 -5.16 -4.55 -7.96
N VAL A 30 -4.47 -3.80 -7.10
CA VAL A 30 -4.80 -2.38 -6.84
C VAL A 30 -4.71 -1.58 -8.14
N MET A 31 -3.67 -1.78 -8.95
CA MET A 31 -3.52 -1.10 -10.24
C MET A 31 -4.60 -1.53 -11.25
N ALA A 32 -4.99 -2.81 -11.24
CA ALA A 32 -6.02 -3.36 -12.13
C ALA A 32 -7.43 -2.76 -11.87
N THR A 33 -7.65 -2.12 -10.71
CA THR A 33 -8.90 -1.37 -10.46
C THR A 33 -9.10 -0.17 -11.40
N GLY A 34 -8.02 0.33 -12.01
CA GLY A 34 -8.06 1.48 -12.93
C GLY A 34 -8.11 2.86 -12.26
N PHE A 35 -8.09 2.94 -10.93
CA PHE A 35 -8.09 4.23 -10.21
C PHE A 35 -6.72 4.91 -10.10
N PHE A 36 -5.65 4.19 -10.43
CA PHE A 36 -4.28 4.66 -10.26
C PHE A 36 -3.51 4.66 -11.58
N ILE A 37 -2.67 5.67 -11.76
CA ILE A 37 -1.87 5.91 -12.97
C ILE A 37 -0.49 5.26 -12.84
N ARG A 38 0.04 5.23 -11.62
CA ARG A 38 1.37 4.70 -11.29
C ARG A 38 1.39 4.18 -9.87
N SER A 39 2.20 3.16 -9.62
CA SER A 39 2.56 2.74 -8.27
C SER A 39 4.05 2.55 -8.10
N GLN A 40 4.51 2.58 -6.85
CA GLN A 40 5.86 2.17 -6.46
C GLN A 40 5.87 1.63 -5.03
N LEU A 41 6.76 0.67 -4.77
CA LEU A 41 7.01 0.14 -3.43
C LEU A 41 8.40 0.58 -2.98
N CYS A 42 8.46 1.24 -1.83
CA CYS A 42 9.72 1.71 -1.24
C CYS A 42 9.96 0.97 0.07
N ARG A 43 11.22 0.70 0.39
CA ARG A 43 11.65 0.28 1.73
C ARG A 43 12.17 1.50 2.49
N LEU A 44 11.78 1.64 3.76
CA LEU A 44 12.36 2.64 4.64
C LEU A 44 13.76 2.18 5.05
N LEU A 45 14.78 3.01 4.82
CA LEU A 45 16.18 2.66 5.12
C LEU A 45 16.61 3.09 6.53
N ASN A 46 15.92 4.06 7.11
CA ASN A 46 16.28 4.68 8.39
C ASN A 46 15.28 4.29 9.49
N GLU A 47 14.99 2.99 9.60
CA GLU A 47 14.12 2.47 10.66
C GLU A 47 14.84 2.46 12.02
N GLU A 48 14.07 2.67 13.09
CA GLU A 48 14.54 2.37 14.45
C GLU A 48 14.55 0.85 14.68
N GLU A 49 15.41 0.39 15.60
CA GLU A 49 15.85 -1.01 15.76
C GLU A 49 14.76 -2.08 15.56
N GLY A 50 14.99 -2.98 14.60
CA GLY A 50 14.32 -4.29 14.49
C GLY A 50 13.06 -4.36 13.62
N GLY A 51 12.56 -3.24 13.09
CA GLY A 51 11.41 -3.21 12.17
C GLY A 51 11.78 -3.41 10.70
N ILE A 52 10.80 -3.86 9.90
CA ILE A 52 10.84 -3.76 8.43
C ILE A 52 9.63 -2.95 7.97
N THR A 53 9.86 -1.82 7.33
CA THR A 53 8.80 -0.89 6.92
C THR A 53 8.87 -0.65 5.43
N TYR A 54 7.71 -0.82 4.79
CA TYR A 54 7.51 -0.51 3.38
C TYR A 54 6.49 0.62 3.21
N ALA A 55 6.69 1.43 2.18
CA ALA A 55 5.74 2.44 1.73
C ALA A 55 5.27 2.10 0.32
N ALA A 56 4.01 1.65 0.21
CA ALA A 56 3.33 1.46 -1.07
C ALA A 56 2.67 2.77 -1.48
N GLN A 57 3.03 3.27 -2.66
CA GLN A 57 2.63 4.57 -3.16
C GLN A 57 1.84 4.42 -4.44
N TYR A 58 0.71 5.12 -4.53
CA TYR A 58 -0.18 5.07 -5.68
C TYR A 58 -0.58 6.49 -6.11
N TYR A 59 -0.44 6.78 -7.39
CA TYR A 59 -0.73 8.08 -7.98
C TYR A 59 -2.12 8.08 -8.60
N CYS A 60 -2.96 9.02 -8.19
CA CYS A 60 -4.35 9.15 -8.59
C CYS A 60 -4.60 10.53 -9.22
N ALA A 61 -5.51 10.60 -10.18
CA ALA A 61 -5.78 11.84 -10.92
C ALA A 61 -6.40 12.93 -10.02
N SER A 62 -7.27 12.56 -9.09
CA SER A 62 -8.01 13.48 -8.23
C SER A 62 -8.35 12.85 -6.87
N LEU A 63 -8.78 13.68 -5.92
CA LEU A 63 -9.24 13.20 -4.61
C LEU A 63 -10.54 12.38 -4.73
N GLU A 64 -11.45 12.79 -5.62
CA GLU A 64 -12.71 12.09 -5.90
C GLU A 64 -12.47 10.64 -6.36
N GLN A 65 -11.51 10.40 -7.25
CA GLN A 65 -11.17 9.04 -7.67
C GLN A 65 -10.57 8.21 -6.54
N LEU A 66 -9.77 8.82 -5.66
CA LEU A 66 -9.23 8.14 -4.49
C LEU A 66 -10.35 7.77 -3.50
N GLU A 67 -11.30 8.66 -3.25
CA GLU A 67 -12.46 8.40 -2.40
C GLU A 67 -13.32 7.25 -2.95
N GLU A 68 -13.54 7.24 -4.27
CA GLU A 68 -14.29 6.17 -4.92
C GLU A 68 -13.57 4.82 -4.81
N TYR A 69 -12.27 4.76 -5.09
CA TYR A 69 -11.44 3.57 -4.86
C TYR A 69 -11.56 3.07 -3.42
N GLN A 70 -11.46 3.97 -2.44
CA GLN A 70 -11.54 3.64 -1.02
C GLN A 70 -12.89 3.06 -0.63
N ARG A 71 -13.96 3.50 -1.29
CA ARG A 71 -15.33 3.04 -1.06
C ARG A 71 -15.60 1.68 -1.69
N ILE A 72 -15.16 1.45 -2.93
CA ILE A 72 -15.62 0.30 -3.71
C ILE A 72 -14.61 -0.85 -3.82
N SER A 73 -13.31 -0.54 -3.91
CA SER A 73 -12.28 -1.55 -4.20
C SER A 73 -11.41 -1.85 -2.98
N ALA A 74 -11.04 -0.81 -2.21
CA ALA A 74 -10.13 -0.96 -1.08
C ALA A 74 -10.61 -1.94 0.01
N PRO A 75 -11.91 -2.09 0.35
CA PRO A 75 -12.33 -3.03 1.38
C PRO A 75 -11.96 -4.48 1.09
N GLY A 76 -12.17 -4.95 -0.14
CA GLY A 76 -11.82 -6.31 -0.56
C GLY A 76 -10.31 -6.55 -0.52
N LEU A 77 -9.56 -5.67 -1.18
CA LEU A 77 -8.09 -5.75 -1.24
C LEU A 77 -7.43 -5.73 0.15
N ARG A 78 -8.00 -4.98 1.11
CA ARG A 78 -7.53 -4.97 2.50
C ARG A 78 -7.90 -6.25 3.25
N ALA A 79 -9.09 -6.79 3.01
CA ALA A 79 -9.50 -8.05 3.62
C ALA A 79 -8.60 -9.21 3.19
N ASP A 80 -8.19 -9.24 1.91
CA ASP A 80 -7.30 -10.28 1.39
C ASP A 80 -5.90 -10.22 2.04
N LEU A 81 -5.36 -9.01 2.25
CA LEU A 81 -4.12 -8.81 3.02
C LEU A 81 -4.27 -9.30 4.47
N GLU A 82 -5.38 -8.96 5.14
CA GLU A 82 -5.62 -9.35 6.54
C GLU A 82 -5.79 -10.87 6.69
N ILE A 83 -6.46 -11.53 5.75
CA ILE A 83 -6.61 -12.98 5.73
C ILE A 83 -5.24 -13.66 5.59
N ARG A 84 -4.35 -13.08 4.78
CA ARG A 84 -3.04 -13.66 4.47
C ARG A 84 -2.01 -13.43 5.57
N PHE A 85 -2.03 -12.27 6.22
CA PHE A 85 -1.05 -11.86 7.24
C PHE A 85 -1.72 -11.36 8.53
N PRO A 86 -2.56 -12.17 9.19
CA PRO A 86 -3.44 -11.72 10.26
C PRO A 86 -2.64 -11.25 11.48
N GLY A 87 -2.72 -9.96 11.80
CA GLY A 87 -2.05 -9.36 12.96
C GLY A 87 -0.51 -9.25 12.86
N GLN A 88 0.09 -9.55 11.70
CA GLN A 88 1.55 -9.59 11.52
C GLN A 88 2.11 -8.33 10.85
N TYR A 89 1.24 -7.37 10.54
CA TYR A 89 1.61 -6.08 10.00
C TYR A 89 0.66 -5.00 10.50
N VAL A 90 1.15 -3.76 10.54
CA VAL A 90 0.33 -2.58 10.87
C VAL A 90 0.57 -1.53 9.80
N SER A 91 -0.51 -1.00 9.22
CA SER A 91 -0.44 0.03 8.18
C SER A 91 -1.16 1.31 8.56
N PHE A 92 -0.56 2.45 8.24
CA PHE A 92 -1.23 3.75 8.23
C PHE A 92 -1.19 4.38 6.84
N ARG A 93 -2.06 5.37 6.62
CA ARG A 93 -2.32 5.95 5.30
C ARG A 93 -2.18 7.45 5.36
N THR A 94 -1.55 8.02 4.35
CA THR A 94 -1.48 9.46 4.12
C THR A 94 -1.89 9.77 2.69
N VAL A 95 -2.46 10.97 2.51
CA VAL A 95 -2.85 11.50 1.20
C VAL A 95 -2.08 12.80 1.01
N LEU A 96 -1.30 12.87 -0.06
CA LEU A 96 -0.48 14.03 -0.37
C LEU A 96 -0.90 14.62 -1.71
N GLU A 97 -0.77 15.93 -1.82
CA GLU A 97 -0.79 16.61 -3.11
C GLU A 97 0.61 16.56 -3.71
N VAL A 98 0.70 16.14 -4.97
CA VAL A 98 1.93 16.16 -5.75
C VAL A 98 2.09 17.57 -6.32
N MET A 99 3.19 18.23 -5.93
CA MET A 99 3.61 19.55 -6.41
C MET A 99 4.69 19.33 -7.48
N ASP A 100 4.32 19.50 -8.74
CA ASP A 100 5.22 19.37 -9.91
C ASP A 100 5.68 20.76 -10.40
#